data_AF-A0AB35PKD2-F1
#
_entry.id   AF-A0AB35PKD2-F1
#
_cell.length_a   1.000
_cell.length_b   1.000
_cell.length_c   1.000
_cell.angle_alpha   90.00
_cell.angle_beta   90.00
_cell.angle_gamma   90.00
#
_symmetry.space_group_name_H-M   'P 1'
#
loop_
_entity.id
_entity.type
_entity.pdbx_description
1 polymer ?
#
loop_
_entity_poly.entity_id
_entity_poly.type
_entity_poly.pdbx_seq_one_letter_code
_entity_poly.pdbx_strand_id
1 'polypeptide(L)'
;IISIDWSPVQTAPYTYWAVHNWNQGGEAGGYAGFQQQSGFDENGKRTLHFAVWDPISSKEAIKAEYVSPTSVASNFGGEGTGLKIQTTYDWKNYNWYRMTMRSWQENGHTKFGQWLKDVSKNQWKLIGIMDFPVPNVTFNYGQTLFQEDWLGNG
;
A
#
# COMPACT_ATOMS: atom_id res chain seq x y z
N ILE A 1 -0.70 0.52 -14.66
CA ILE A 1 -1.70 0.86 -13.62
C ILE A 1 -2.38 -0.43 -13.24
N ILE A 2 -2.60 -0.67 -11.95
CA ILE A 2 -3.39 -1.80 -11.44
C ILE A 2 -4.42 -1.27 -10.47
N SER A 3 -5.61 -1.87 -10.45
CA SER A 3 -6.74 -1.42 -9.62
C SER A 3 -7.53 -2.62 -9.11
N ILE A 4 -8.03 -2.51 -7.88
CA ILE A 4 -8.92 -3.50 -7.28
C ILE A 4 -10.03 -2.80 -6.51
N ASP A 5 -11.23 -3.37 -6.58
CA ASP A 5 -12.35 -3.00 -5.72
C ASP A 5 -12.39 -3.95 -4.53
N TRP A 6 -12.52 -3.39 -3.32
CA TRP A 6 -12.52 -4.12 -2.06
C TRP A 6 -13.61 -3.59 -1.13
N SER A 7 -14.28 -4.50 -0.42
CA SER A 7 -15.25 -4.18 0.61
C SER A 7 -15.20 -5.21 1.74
N PRO A 8 -15.01 -4.81 3.01
CA PRO A 8 -15.06 -5.72 4.14
C PRO A 8 -16.50 -5.87 4.65
N VAL A 9 -16.94 -7.09 4.92
CA VAL A 9 -18.24 -7.37 5.60
C VAL A 9 -18.05 -7.37 7.12
N GLN A 10 -16.99 -8.04 7.58
CA GLN A 10 -16.57 -8.08 8.97
C GLN A 10 -15.06 -7.90 9.04
N THR A 11 -14.58 -7.23 10.07
CA THR A 11 -13.14 -6.98 10.26
C THR A 11 -12.69 -7.55 11.58
N ALA A 12 -11.91 -8.63 11.49
CA ALA A 12 -11.19 -9.14 12.62
C ALA A 12 -10.11 -8.12 13.05
N PRO A 13 -9.82 -8.02 14.36
CA PRO A 13 -8.71 -7.22 14.82
C PRO A 13 -7.41 -7.74 14.20
N TYR A 14 -6.41 -6.87 14.12
CA TYR A 14 -5.04 -7.25 13.76
C TYR A 14 -4.90 -7.92 12.40
N THR A 15 -5.85 -7.64 11.50
CA THR A 15 -5.93 -8.26 10.19
C THR A 15 -5.46 -7.29 9.11
N TYR A 16 -4.57 -7.77 8.24
CA TYR A 16 -4.10 -7.09 7.05
C TYR A 16 -4.69 -7.74 5.81
N TRP A 17 -5.23 -6.91 4.92
CA TRP A 17 -5.68 -7.29 3.59
C TRP A 17 -4.76 -6.66 2.56
N ALA A 18 -3.78 -7.43 2.08
CA ALA A 18 -2.90 -7.04 0.99
C ALA A 18 -3.68 -7.17 -0.33
N VAL A 19 -4.26 -6.07 -0.80
CA VAL A 19 -5.08 -6.07 -2.02
C VAL A 19 -4.27 -5.82 -3.29
N HIS A 20 -3.01 -5.44 -3.15
CA HIS A 20 -2.02 -5.44 -4.23
C HIS A 20 -0.72 -5.99 -3.68
N ASN A 21 -0.17 -6.99 -4.34
CA ASN A 21 1.23 -7.38 -4.22
C ASN A 21 1.83 -7.31 -5.63
N TRP A 22 3.11 -7.00 -5.75
CA TRP A 22 3.78 -6.99 -7.05
C TRP A 22 5.27 -7.27 -6.89
N ASN A 23 5.87 -7.79 -7.96
CA ASN A 23 7.30 -8.01 -8.13
C ASN A 23 7.98 -8.68 -6.91
N GLN A 24 7.29 -9.58 -6.21
CA GLN A 24 7.83 -10.23 -5.01
C GLN A 24 9.20 -10.87 -5.31
N GLY A 25 10.19 -10.58 -4.47
CA GLY A 25 11.57 -11.06 -4.63
C GLY A 25 12.36 -10.43 -5.79
N GLY A 26 11.82 -9.44 -6.51
CA GLY A 26 12.56 -8.71 -7.55
C GLY A 26 12.44 -7.21 -7.42
N GLU A 27 12.82 -6.52 -8.51
CA GLU A 27 13.02 -5.06 -8.48
C GLU A 27 11.72 -4.32 -8.20
N ALA A 28 11.81 -3.39 -7.24
CA ALA A 28 10.66 -2.69 -6.65
C ALA A 28 9.50 -3.62 -6.27
N GLY A 29 9.81 -4.79 -5.69
CA GLY A 29 8.81 -5.58 -4.97
C GLY A 29 8.02 -4.68 -4.02
N GLY A 30 6.73 -4.95 -3.84
CA GLY A 30 5.93 -4.14 -2.94
C GLY A 30 4.52 -4.68 -2.70
N TYR A 31 3.86 -4.02 -1.76
CA TYR A 31 2.48 -4.33 -1.38
C TYR A 31 1.70 -3.08 -1.02
N ALA A 32 0.38 -3.17 -1.16
CA ALA A 32 -0.55 -2.14 -0.73
C ALA A 32 -1.87 -2.77 -0.27
N GLY A 33 -2.47 -2.20 0.77
CA GLY A 33 -3.58 -2.87 1.44
C GLY A 33 -4.29 -2.07 2.52
N PHE A 34 -5.27 -2.72 3.13
CA PHE A 34 -6.07 -2.22 4.24
C PHE A 34 -5.70 -2.96 5.51
N GLN A 35 -5.72 -2.27 6.65
CA GLN A 35 -5.26 -2.85 7.90
C GLN A 35 -6.16 -2.45 9.08
N GLN A 36 -6.67 -3.42 9.83
CA GLN A 36 -7.37 -3.21 11.11
C GLN A 36 -6.36 -3.32 12.26
N GLN A 37 -5.77 -2.21 12.70
CA GLN A 37 -4.68 -2.23 13.70
C GLN A 37 -5.13 -2.59 15.12
N SER A 38 -6.38 -2.33 15.46
CA SER A 38 -6.96 -2.62 16.78
C SER A 38 -8.47 -2.66 16.69
N GLY A 39 -9.15 -3.16 17.72
CA GLY A 39 -10.61 -3.19 17.78
C GLY A 39 -11.24 -4.30 16.93
N PHE A 40 -12.41 -4.77 17.36
CA PHE A 40 -13.12 -5.91 16.76
C PHE A 40 -14.20 -5.47 15.75
N ASP A 41 -14.29 -4.18 15.48
CA ASP A 41 -15.30 -3.55 14.64
C ASP A 41 -14.75 -2.32 13.91
N GLU A 42 -15.64 -1.53 13.31
CA GLU A 42 -15.28 -0.34 12.57
C GLU A 42 -14.89 0.89 13.36
N ASN A 43 -14.91 0.81 14.69
CA ASN A 43 -14.43 1.87 15.58
C ASN A 43 -12.95 1.71 15.94
N GLY A 44 -12.36 0.58 15.58
CA GLY A 44 -10.93 0.33 15.76
C GLY A 44 -10.04 1.17 14.85
N LYS A 45 -8.73 1.14 15.11
CA LYS A 45 -7.77 1.93 14.31
C LYS A 45 -7.58 1.30 12.94
N ARG A 46 -8.02 2.00 11.90
CA ARG A 46 -7.96 1.54 10.50
C ARG A 46 -6.92 2.32 9.70
N THR A 47 -6.08 1.59 8.96
CA THR A 47 -5.03 2.19 8.14
C THR A 47 -4.98 1.61 6.73
N LEU A 48 -4.34 2.35 5.83
CA LEU A 48 -3.91 1.92 4.51
C LEU A 48 -2.39 1.80 4.50
N HIS A 49 -1.88 0.84 3.75
CA HIS A 49 -0.45 0.60 3.60
C HIS A 49 -0.05 0.69 2.13
N PHE A 50 1.14 1.20 1.91
CA PHE A 50 1.84 1.23 0.64
C PHE A 50 3.33 1.08 0.94
N ALA A 51 3.93 -0.04 0.54
CA ALA A 51 5.32 -0.34 0.81
C ALA A 51 6.03 -0.81 -0.45
N VAL A 52 7.29 -0.40 -0.60
CA VAL A 52 8.20 -0.82 -1.67
C VAL A 52 9.51 -1.23 -1.00
N TRP A 53 9.99 -2.44 -1.30
CA TRP A 53 11.29 -2.91 -0.85
C TRP A 53 12.41 -2.13 -1.54
N ASP A 54 13.56 -2.02 -0.87
CA ASP A 54 14.72 -1.28 -1.37
C ASP A 54 15.18 -1.78 -2.75
N PRO A 55 15.77 -0.88 -3.57
CA PRO A 55 16.29 -1.26 -4.87
C PRO A 55 17.33 -2.38 -4.80
N ILE A 56 17.23 -3.32 -5.73
CA ILE A 56 18.21 -4.39 -5.91
C ILE A 56 19.38 -3.84 -6.76
N SER A 57 19.08 -3.18 -7.86
CA SER A 57 20.06 -2.68 -8.83
C SER A 57 20.68 -1.33 -8.46
N SER A 58 20.28 -0.71 -7.34
CA SER A 58 20.77 0.59 -6.89
C SER A 58 21.07 0.59 -5.39
N LYS A 59 21.92 1.53 -4.95
CA LYS A 59 22.18 1.82 -3.53
C LYS A 59 21.55 3.12 -3.07
N GLU A 60 20.92 3.86 -3.97
CA GLU A 60 20.16 5.05 -3.60
C GLU A 60 18.88 4.65 -2.87
N ALA A 61 18.51 5.43 -1.84
CA ALA A 61 17.31 5.19 -1.07
C ALA A 61 16.07 5.67 -1.82
N ILE A 62 14.94 4.98 -1.60
CA ILE A 62 13.62 5.42 -2.03
C ILE A 62 13.27 6.72 -1.27
N LYS A 63 12.69 7.70 -1.95
CA LYS A 63 12.22 8.95 -1.33
C LYS A 63 10.70 9.03 -1.35
N ALA A 64 10.10 9.53 -0.27
CA ALA A 64 8.68 9.89 -0.27
C ALA A 64 8.52 11.28 -0.89
N GLU A 65 8.10 11.34 -2.15
CA GLU A 65 7.92 12.60 -2.88
C GLU A 65 6.62 13.31 -2.50
N TYR A 66 5.57 12.53 -2.27
CA TYR A 66 4.31 13.03 -1.73
C TYR A 66 3.81 12.11 -0.63
N VAL A 67 3.33 12.72 0.45
CA VAL A 67 2.70 12.05 1.58
C VAL A 67 1.45 12.85 1.93
N SER A 68 0.28 12.21 1.93
CA SER A 68 -0.96 12.92 2.29
C SER A 68 -0.91 13.40 3.75
N PRO A 69 -1.68 14.42 4.16
CA PRO A 69 -1.63 14.96 5.53
C PRO A 69 -1.94 13.94 6.65
N THR A 70 -2.62 12.84 6.31
CA THR A 70 -2.97 11.76 7.25
C THR A 70 -2.04 10.55 7.15
N SER A 71 -0.93 10.70 6.43
CA SER A 71 0.02 9.65 6.09
C SER A 71 1.36 9.90 6.76
N VAL A 72 2.07 8.83 7.08
CA VAL A 72 3.42 8.85 7.63
C VAL A 72 4.29 7.96 6.77
N ALA A 73 5.39 8.51 6.26
CA ALA A 73 6.44 7.75 5.60
C ALA A 73 7.49 7.31 6.61
N SER A 74 7.92 6.05 6.55
CA SER A 74 8.99 5.51 7.38
C SER A 74 9.64 4.30 6.72
N ASN A 75 10.88 4.00 7.10
CA ASN A 75 11.54 2.78 6.67
C ASN A 75 10.95 1.56 7.39
N PHE A 76 11.00 0.40 6.75
CA PHE A 76 10.66 -0.89 7.35
C PHE A 76 11.84 -1.87 7.29
N GLY A 77 11.76 -2.94 8.09
CA GLY A 77 12.80 -3.95 8.28
C GLY A 77 12.19 -5.31 8.68
N GLY A 78 13.03 -6.31 8.99
CA GLY A 78 12.64 -7.63 9.50
C GLY A 78 12.37 -8.67 8.41
N GLU A 79 11.78 -8.25 7.29
CA GLU A 79 11.42 -9.10 6.13
C GLU A 79 12.11 -8.58 4.85
N GLY A 80 13.32 -8.07 5.02
CA GLY A 80 13.94 -7.13 4.08
C GLY A 80 13.70 -5.68 4.51
N THR A 81 14.29 -4.74 3.78
CA THR A 81 14.20 -3.30 4.06
C THR A 81 13.56 -2.55 2.90
N GLY A 82 13.01 -1.37 3.19
CA GLY A 82 12.37 -0.53 2.19
C GLY A 82 11.69 0.67 2.81
N LEU A 83 10.87 1.35 1.99
CA LEU A 83 10.07 2.50 2.40
C LEU A 83 8.59 2.15 2.42
N LYS A 84 7.89 2.55 3.47
CA LYS A 84 6.44 2.46 3.57
C LYS A 84 5.79 3.81 3.84
N ILE A 85 4.58 3.96 3.34
CA ILE A 85 3.64 5.02 3.69
C ILE A 85 2.44 4.34 4.36
N GLN A 86 2.19 4.68 5.62
CA GLN A 86 1.01 4.25 6.36
C GLN A 86 0.06 5.42 6.52
N THR A 87 -1.22 5.21 6.24
CA THR A 87 -2.23 6.27 6.27
C THR A 87 -3.35 5.91 7.21
N THR A 88 -3.64 6.75 8.20
CA THR A 88 -4.87 6.61 8.98
C THR A 88 -6.06 6.92 8.08
N TYR A 89 -6.95 5.96 7.91
CA TYR A 89 -8.11 6.09 7.05
C TYR A 89 -9.27 5.27 7.62
N ASP A 90 -10.37 5.96 7.93
CA ASP A 90 -11.56 5.39 8.52
C ASP A 90 -12.47 4.76 7.44
N TRP A 91 -11.97 3.70 6.79
CA TRP A 91 -12.78 2.91 5.88
C TRP A 91 -13.85 2.17 6.69
N LYS A 92 -15.02 1.88 6.09
CA LYS A 92 -16.20 1.34 6.78
C LYS A 92 -16.60 -0.03 6.26
N ASN A 93 -17.27 -0.81 7.11
CA ASN A 93 -17.81 -2.09 6.68
C ASN A 93 -18.90 -1.86 5.64
N TYR A 94 -19.05 -2.80 4.70
CA TYR A 94 -20.01 -2.75 3.59
C TYR A 94 -19.81 -1.60 2.59
N ASN A 95 -18.81 -0.75 2.79
CA ASN A 95 -18.43 0.27 1.83
C ASN A 95 -17.45 -0.30 0.80
N TRP A 96 -17.63 0.11 -0.46
CA TRP A 96 -16.74 -0.24 -1.55
C TRP A 96 -15.64 0.80 -1.70
N TYR A 97 -14.41 0.31 -1.82
CA TYR A 97 -13.23 1.12 -2.06
C TYR A 97 -12.47 0.63 -3.29
N ARG A 98 -12.00 1.56 -4.13
CA ARG A 98 -11.09 1.24 -5.23
C ARG A 98 -9.67 1.64 -4.88
N MET A 99 -8.79 0.69 -4.66
CA MET A 99 -7.36 0.98 -4.52
C MET A 99 -6.68 0.87 -5.87
N THR A 100 -6.02 1.94 -6.30
CA THR A 100 -5.31 2.03 -7.58
C THR A 100 -3.85 2.35 -7.35
N MET A 101 -2.99 1.56 -7.99
CA MET A 101 -1.56 1.79 -8.02
C MET A 101 -1.14 2.17 -9.43
N ARG A 102 -0.21 3.12 -9.55
CA ARG A 102 0.42 3.50 -10.83
C ARG A 102 1.92 3.52 -10.66
N SER A 103 2.64 2.98 -11.64
CA SER A 103 4.03 3.32 -11.89
C SER A 103 4.15 4.21 -13.12
N TRP A 104 5.09 5.14 -13.12
CA TRP A 104 5.44 5.96 -14.29
C TRP A 104 6.91 6.40 -14.22
N GLN A 105 7.45 6.83 -15.34
CA GLN A 105 8.85 7.27 -15.45
C GLN A 105 8.94 8.78 -15.34
N GLU A 106 9.92 9.26 -14.59
CA GLU A 106 10.23 10.68 -14.48
C GLU A 106 11.69 10.86 -14.06
N ASN A 107 12.45 11.69 -14.79
CA ASN A 107 13.85 12.03 -14.50
C ASN A 107 14.78 10.81 -14.31
N GLY A 108 14.55 9.72 -15.05
CA GLY A 108 15.35 8.49 -14.95
C GLY A 108 15.02 7.62 -13.74
N HIS A 109 14.00 7.99 -12.96
CA HIS A 109 13.48 7.22 -11.83
C HIS A 109 12.09 6.67 -12.16
N THR A 110 11.69 5.62 -11.45
CA THR A 110 10.31 5.14 -11.46
C THR A 110 9.56 5.74 -10.28
N LYS A 111 8.43 6.38 -10.53
CA LYS A 111 7.51 6.78 -9.48
C LYS A 111 6.49 5.69 -9.22
N PHE A 112 6.13 5.46 -7.97
CA PHE A 112 5.02 4.61 -7.56
C PHE A 112 4.01 5.43 -6.76
N GLY A 113 2.76 5.45 -7.19
CA GLY A 113 1.69 6.16 -6.51
C GLY A 113 0.57 5.25 -6.07
N GLN A 114 -0.04 5.58 -4.93
CA GLN A 114 -1.27 4.95 -4.41
C GLN A 114 -2.41 5.96 -4.34
N TRP A 115 -3.56 5.58 -4.90
CA TRP A 115 -4.82 6.29 -4.77
C TRP A 115 -5.89 5.37 -4.19
N LEU A 116 -6.77 5.95 -3.38
CA LEU A 116 -7.97 5.28 -2.89
C LEU A 116 -9.21 6.07 -3.33
N LYS A 117 -10.19 5.37 -3.90
CA LYS A 117 -11.54 5.90 -4.12
C LYS A 117 -12.47 5.37 -3.05
N ASP A 118 -13.21 6.25 -2.38
CA ASP A 118 -14.47 5.87 -1.74
C ASP A 118 -15.54 5.84 -2.86
N VAL A 119 -15.99 4.64 -3.22
CA VAL A 119 -16.90 4.44 -4.36
C VAL A 119 -18.25 5.07 -4.07
N SER A 120 -18.74 4.96 -2.83
CA SER A 120 -20.04 5.50 -2.41
C SER A 120 -20.09 7.02 -2.51
N LYS A 121 -18.98 7.70 -2.19
CA LYS A 121 -18.85 9.17 -2.24
C LYS A 121 -18.34 9.68 -3.58
N ASN A 122 -17.92 8.78 -4.47
CA ASN A 122 -17.22 9.11 -5.71
C ASN A 122 -16.01 10.06 -5.50
N GLN A 123 -15.28 9.89 -4.40
CA GLN A 123 -14.16 10.75 -4.02
C GLN A 123 -12.84 9.99 -4.09
N TRP A 124 -11.87 10.58 -4.79
CA TRP A 124 -10.49 10.07 -4.86
C TRP A 124 -9.61 10.79 -3.84
N LYS A 125 -8.72 10.03 -3.22
CA LYS A 125 -7.63 10.54 -2.37
C LYS A 125 -6.31 10.00 -2.88
N LEU A 126 -5.36 10.88 -3.17
CA LEU A 126 -3.96 10.52 -3.34
C LEU A 126 -3.36 10.24 -1.96
N ILE A 127 -2.78 9.06 -1.78
CA ILE A 127 -2.23 8.63 -0.51
C ILE A 127 -0.74 8.99 -0.42
N GLY A 128 0.02 8.62 -1.44
CA GLY A 128 1.46 8.78 -1.45
C GLY A 128 2.05 8.59 -2.84
N ILE A 129 3.21 9.21 -3.06
CA ILE A 129 4.09 8.97 -4.21
C ILE A 129 5.48 8.67 -3.67
N MET A 130 6.03 7.53 -4.07
CA MET A 130 7.42 7.14 -3.81
C MET A 130 8.25 7.31 -5.08
N ASP A 131 9.41 7.92 -4.93
CA ASP A 131 10.44 8.06 -5.95
C ASP A 131 11.45 6.90 -5.81
N PHE A 132 11.41 5.96 -6.75
CA PHE A 132 12.25 4.79 -6.78
C PHE A 132 13.41 4.99 -7.77
N PRO A 133 14.67 4.88 -7.33
CA PRO A 133 15.85 5.34 -8.09
C PRO A 133 16.31 4.35 -9.18
N VAL A 134 15.39 3.56 -9.72
CA VAL A 134 15.64 2.65 -10.85
C VAL A 134 14.61 2.94 -11.94
N PRO A 135 15.05 3.18 -13.19
CA PRO A 135 14.13 3.43 -14.29
C PRO A 135 13.40 2.16 -14.72
N ASN A 136 12.28 2.38 -15.42
CA ASN A 136 11.50 1.40 -16.17
C ASN A 136 10.95 0.23 -15.36
N VAL A 137 10.74 0.41 -14.06
CA VAL A 137 10.09 -0.62 -13.24
C VAL A 137 8.57 -0.51 -13.36
N THR A 138 7.90 -1.63 -13.62
CA THR A 138 6.43 -1.68 -13.69
C THR A 138 5.90 -2.87 -12.89
N PHE A 139 4.58 -2.97 -12.76
CA PHE A 139 3.92 -4.08 -12.08
C PHE A 139 3.95 -5.34 -12.97
N ASN A 140 5.11 -5.98 -13.05
CA ASN A 140 5.43 -6.99 -14.07
C ASN A 140 4.89 -8.39 -13.72
N TYR A 141 4.92 -8.78 -12.44
CA TYR A 141 4.52 -10.12 -12.01
C TYR A 141 4.13 -10.14 -10.52
N GLY A 142 3.74 -11.31 -10.01
CA GLY A 142 3.46 -11.49 -8.58
C GLY A 142 2.23 -10.73 -8.09
N GLN A 143 1.26 -10.47 -8.99
CA GLN A 143 -0.02 -9.86 -8.64
C GLN A 143 -0.86 -10.87 -7.86
N THR A 144 -0.67 -10.86 -6.54
CA THR A 144 -1.36 -11.73 -5.59
C THR A 144 -2.09 -10.92 -4.54
N LEU A 145 -2.97 -11.60 -3.83
CA LEU A 145 -3.80 -11.07 -2.75
C LEU A 145 -3.62 -12.00 -1.55
N PHE A 146 -3.49 -11.44 -0.36
CA PHE A 146 -3.51 -12.25 0.85
C PHE A 146 -4.22 -11.53 1.99
N GLN A 147 -4.66 -12.33 2.95
CA GLN A 147 -5.17 -11.88 4.24
C GLN A 147 -4.32 -12.51 5.33
N GLU A 148 -3.89 -11.71 6.29
CA GLU A 148 -3.01 -12.12 7.37
C GLU A 148 -3.53 -11.60 8.71
N ASP A 149 -3.56 -12.46 9.72
CA ASP A 149 -3.56 -12.05 11.12
C ASP A 149 -2.11 -11.96 11.60
N TRP A 150 -1.59 -10.76 11.81
CA TRP A 150 -0.19 -10.57 12.17
C TRP A 150 0.09 -10.76 13.66
N LEU A 151 -0.94 -10.85 14.50
CA LEU A 151 -0.79 -11.14 15.93
C LEU A 151 -0.99 -12.63 16.25
N GLY A 152 -1.51 -13.41 15.31
CA GLY A 152 -1.65 -14.86 15.41
C GLY A 152 -2.62 -15.30 16.51
N ASN A 153 -3.65 -14.50 16.75
CA ASN A 153 -4.66 -14.72 17.80
C ASN A 153 -6.09 -14.90 17.25
N GLY A 154 -6.22 -15.14 15.94
CA GLY A 154 -7.47 -15.45 15.25
C GLY A 154 -8.28 -16.60 15.85
#